data_AF-A0A950I611-F1
#
_entry.id   AF-A0A950I611-F1
#
_cell.length_a   1.000
_cell.length_b   1.000
_cell.length_c   1.000
_cell.angle_alpha   90.00
_cell.angle_beta   90.00
_cell.angle_gamma   90.00
#
_symmetry.space_group_name_H-M   'P 1'
#
loop_
_entity.id
_entity.type
_entity.pdbx_description
1 polymer ?
#
loop_
_entity_poly.entity_id
_entity_poly.type
_entity_poly.pdbx_seq_one_letter_code
_entity_poly.pdbx_strand_id
1 'polypeptide(L)' 'NNTEDDDDLSMWVVYEEPPGFPDQYVARRYVLEKDTGDYVVGDTLNDVRAKLPPGLMRLERSSHDDPQVRESWI' A
#
# COMPACT_ATOMS: atom_id res chain seq x y z
N ASN A 1 22.93 -13.66 0.50
CA ASN A 1 21.80 -14.58 0.34
C ASN A 1 20.86 -14.33 1.49
N ASN A 2 19.89 -13.41 1.34
CA ASN A 2 18.80 -13.22 2.32
C ASN A 2 17.72 -12.25 1.79
N THR A 3 17.11 -12.55 0.64
CA THR A 3 16.01 -11.76 0.08
C THR A 3 14.63 -12.17 0.62
N GLU A 4 14.56 -13.20 1.46
CA GLU A 4 13.30 -13.75 1.99
C GLU A 4 12.84 -13.04 3.27
N ASP A 5 13.74 -12.64 4.18
CA ASP A 5 13.38 -11.89 5.41
C ASP A 5 12.83 -10.47 5.17
N ASP A 6 13.01 -9.91 3.97
CA ASP A 6 12.56 -8.55 3.66
C ASP A 6 11.04 -8.49 3.42
N ASP A 7 10.42 -9.62 3.06
CA ASP A 7 8.97 -9.74 2.87
C ASP A 7 8.23 -9.76 4.23
N ASP A 8 8.82 -10.38 5.27
CA ASP A 8 8.30 -10.41 6.64
C ASP A 8 8.16 -9.01 7.31
N LEU A 9 8.88 -8.01 6.77
CA LEU A 9 8.83 -6.63 7.23
C LEU A 9 8.21 -5.68 6.20
N SER A 10 7.54 -6.24 5.19
CA SER A 10 6.89 -5.46 4.14
C SER A 10 5.47 -5.05 4.53
N MET A 11 5.05 -3.88 4.05
CA MET A 11 3.68 -3.40 4.17
C MET A 11 3.26 -2.66 2.91
N TRP A 12 1.97 -2.65 2.61
CA TRP A 12 1.40 -1.84 1.56
C TRP A 12 0.56 -0.72 2.17
N VAL A 13 0.73 0.50 1.69
CA VAL A 13 -0.09 1.65 2.10
C VAL A 13 -0.90 2.13 0.90
N VAL A 14 -2.22 2.20 1.06
CA VAL A 14 -3.15 2.64 0.02
C VAL A 14 -3.46 4.12 0.18
N TYR A 15 -3.18 4.89 -0.86
CA TYR A 15 -3.45 6.31 -0.97
C TYR A 15 -4.61 6.56 -1.95
N GLU A 16 -5.45 7.55 -1.65
CA GLU A 16 -6.43 8.13 -2.56
C GLU A 16 -5.86 9.41 -3.17
N GLU A 17 -5.86 9.46 -4.50
CA GLU A 17 -5.42 10.59 -5.33
C GLU A 17 -4.03 11.14 -4.95
N PRO A 18 -2.99 10.30 -4.76
CA PRO A 18 -1.67 10.80 -4.45
C PRO A 18 -1.09 11.59 -5.63
N PRO A 19 -0.13 12.50 -5.40
CA PRO A 19 0.51 13.26 -6.46
C PRO A 19 1.02 12.36 -7.60
N GLY A 20 0.60 12.67 -8.83
CA GLY A 20 0.91 11.90 -10.03
C GLY A 20 -0.17 10.90 -10.47
N PHE A 21 -1.21 10.71 -9.65
CA PHE A 21 -2.30 9.76 -9.91
C PHE A 21 -3.67 10.41 -9.61
N PRO A 22 -4.11 11.42 -10.41
CA PRO A 22 -5.40 12.07 -10.21
C PRO A 22 -6.56 11.08 -10.38
N ASP A 23 -7.60 11.19 -9.54
CA ASP A 23 -8.80 10.34 -9.57
C ASP A 23 -8.53 8.82 -9.41
N GLN A 24 -7.38 8.44 -8.83
CA GLN A 24 -6.96 7.04 -8.70
C GLN A 24 -6.53 6.69 -7.27
N TYR A 25 -6.57 5.40 -6.96
CA TYR A 25 -6.00 4.82 -5.75
C TYR A 25 -4.67 4.15 -6.09
N VAL A 26 -3.70 4.28 -5.18
CA VAL A 26 -2.37 3.68 -5.35
C VAL A 26 -1.97 2.98 -4.06
N ALA A 27 -1.66 1.68 -4.13
CA ALA A 27 -0.94 1.03 -3.04
C ALA A 27 0.55 1.06 -3.34
N ARG A 28 1.36 1.53 -2.40
CA ARG A 28 2.83 1.49 -2.48
C ARG A 28 3.37 0.51 -1.44
N ARG A 29 4.36 -0.28 -1.84
CA ARG A 29 5.04 -1.21 -0.95
C ARG A 29 6.20 -0.51 -0.24
N TYR A 30 6.20 -0.67 1.07
CA TYR A 30 7.28 -0.29 1.96
C TYR A 30 7.90 -1.53 2.56
N VAL A 31 9.19 -1.44 2.83
CA VAL A 31 9.90 -2.39 3.69
C VAL A 31 10.46 -1.57 4.83
N LEU A 32 9.99 -1.85 6.05
CA LEU A 32 10.14 -0.94 7.18
C LEU A 32 9.66 0.48 6.78
N GLU A 33 10.56 1.45 6.78
CA GLU A 33 10.28 2.86 6.49
C GLU A 33 10.57 3.24 5.02
N LYS A 34 11.10 2.29 4.23
CA LYS A 34 11.66 2.58 2.91
C LYS A 34 10.67 2.23 1.80
N ASP A 35 10.37 3.22 0.98
CA ASP A 35 9.63 3.03 -0.28
C ASP A 35 10.45 2.13 -1.22
N THR A 36 9.85 1.03 -1.67
CA THR A 36 10.52 0.07 -2.57
C THR A 36 10.46 0.51 -4.03
N GLY A 37 9.57 1.43 -4.38
CA GLY A 37 9.21 1.78 -5.74
C GLY A 37 8.14 0.87 -6.36
N ASP A 38 7.79 -0.25 -5.71
CA ASP A 38 6.69 -1.11 -6.15
C ASP A 38 5.34 -0.47 -5.80
N TYR A 39 4.48 -0.36 -6.80
CA TYR A 39 3.13 0.16 -6.61
C TYR A 39 2.12 -0.53 -7.53
N VAL A 40 0.86 -0.56 -7.07
CA VAL A 40 -0.29 -0.94 -7.89
C VAL A 40 -1.29 0.20 -7.90
N VAL A 41 -1.93 0.41 -9.05
CA VAL A 41 -2.90 1.50 -9.29
C VAL A 41 -4.26 0.90 -9.58
N GLY A 42 -5.31 1.58 -9.15
CA GLY A 42 -6.69 1.24 -9.49
C GLY A 42 -7.64 2.42 -9.44
N ASP A 43 -8.73 2.33 -10.19
CA ASP A 43 -9.74 3.40 -10.28
C ASP A 43 -10.70 3.39 -9.07
N THR A 44 -10.69 2.30 -8.29
CA THR A 44 -11.44 2.19 -7.04
C THR A 44 -10.58 1.54 -5.97
N LEU A 45 -10.92 1.79 -4.70
CA LEU A 45 -10.26 1.12 -3.58
C LEU A 45 -10.31 -0.42 -3.70
N ASN A 46 -11.43 -0.99 -4.15
CA ASN A 46 -11.55 -2.44 -4.34
C ASN A 46 -10.67 -2.97 -5.48
N ASP A 47 -10.45 -2.19 -6.53
CA ASP A 47 -9.58 -2.57 -7.64
C ASP A 47 -8.10 -2.69 -7.18
N VAL A 48 -7.65 -1.77 -6.33
CA VAL A 48 -6.33 -1.87 -5.68
C VAL A 48 -6.24 -3.10 -4.78
N ARG A 49 -7.25 -3.35 -3.94
CA ARG A 49 -7.29 -4.52 -3.04
C ARG A 49 -7.17 -5.85 -3.78
N ALA A 50 -7.82 -5.96 -4.95
CA ALA A 50 -7.79 -7.17 -5.77
C ALA A 50 -6.41 -7.44 -6.40
N LYS A 51 -5.54 -6.43 -6.47
CA LYS A 51 -4.18 -6.50 -7.04
C LYS A 51 -3.10 -6.73 -5.98
N LEU A 52 -3.42 -6.61 -4.70
CA LEU A 52 -2.48 -6.84 -3.62
C LEU A 52 -2.13 -8.34 -3.48
N PRO A 53 -0.93 -8.67 -2.97
CA PRO A 53 -0.56 -10.05 -2.67
C PRO A 53 -1.62 -10.76 -1.80
N PRO A 54 -1.91 -12.05 -2.06
CA PRO A 54 -2.81 -12.81 -1.22
C PRO A 54 -2.19 -13.06 0.16
N GLY A 55 -3.04 -13.19 1.18
CA GLY A 55 -2.60 -13.51 2.55
C GLY A 55 -2.33 -12.29 3.43
N LEU A 56 -2.37 -11.07 2.88
CA LEU A 56 -2.23 -9.84 3.65
C LEU A 56 -3.47 -9.57 4.52
N MET A 57 -3.21 -9.03 5.71
CA MET A 57 -4.20 -8.52 6.64
C MET A 57 -4.41 -7.02 6.44
N ARG A 58 -5.67 -6.63 6.27
CA ARG A 58 -6.05 -5.22 6.18
C ARG A 58 -6.04 -4.54 7.55
N LEU A 59 -5.39 -3.40 7.62
CA LEU A 59 -5.41 -2.47 8.74
C LEU A 59 -6.15 -1.20 8.33
N GLU A 60 -7.14 -0.81 9.13
CA GLU A 60 -7.86 0.44 8.94
C GLU A 60 -6.92 1.65 9.17
N ARG A 61 -7.21 2.77 8.50
CA ARG A 61 -6.45 4.01 8.74
C ARG A 61 -6.57 4.49 10.19
N SER A 62 -5.51 5.09 10.68
CA SER A 62 -5.46 5.89 11.89
C SER A 62 -5.91 7.32 11.61
N SER A 63 -6.37 8.01 12.66
CA SER A 63 -6.64 9.46 12.59
C SER A 63 -5.39 10.32 12.43
N HIS A 64 -4.20 9.75 12.66
CA HIS A 64 -2.90 10.43 12.54
C HIS A 64 -2.23 10.22 11.18
N ASP A 65 -2.79 9.35 10.33
CA ASP A 65 -2.25 9.16 8.99
C ASP A 65 -2.51 10.39 8.12
N ASP A 66 -1.70 10.51 7.06
CA ASP A 66 -1.95 11.49 6.02
C ASP A 66 -3.40 11.39 5.50
N PRO A 67 -4.09 12.50 5.20
CA PRO A 67 -5.48 12.50 4.73
C PRO A 67 -5.73 11.63 3.50
N GLN A 68 -4.70 11.43 2.66
CA GLN A 68 -4.77 10.59 1.46
C GLN A 68 -4.69 9.10 1.81
N VAL A 69 -4.14 8.71 2.96
CA VAL A 69 -4.08 7.31 3.37
C VAL A 69 -5.48 6.80 3.69
N ARG A 70 -5.82 5.65 3.12
CA ARG A 70 -7.12 5.00 3.30
C ARG A 70 -7.02 3.73 4.11
N GLU A 71 -5.95 2.95 3.94
CA GLU A 71 -5.71 1.70 4.66
C GLU A 71 -4.27 1.22 4.43
N SER A 72 -3.84 0.29 5.29
CA SER A 72 -2.56 -0.39 5.17
C SER A 72 -2.75 -1.91 5.16
N TRP A 73 -1.77 -2.65 4.66
CA TRP A 73 -1.80 -4.11 4.55
C TRP A 73 -0.44 -4.69 4.94
N ILE A 74 -0.44 -5.75 5.75
CA ILE A 74 0.76 -6.48 6.22
C ILE A 74 0.56 -7.98 6.08
#